data_AF-A0A2N2Z274-F1
#
_entry.id   AF-A0A2N2Z274-F1
#
_cell.length_a   1.000
_cell.length_b   1.000
_cell.length_c   1.000
_cell.angle_alpha   90.00
_cell.angle_beta   90.00
_cell.angle_gamma   90.00
#
_symmetry.space_group_name_H-M   'P 1'
#
loop_
_entity.id
_entity.type
_entity.pdbx_description
1 polymer ?
#
loop_
_entity_poly.entity_id
_entity_poly.type
_entity_poly.pdbx_seq_one_letter_code
_entity_poly.pdbx_strand_id
1 'polypeptide(L)'
;MKIKALLCLLLALPVAELSAQDKMLDLLKGEIKSQMTVLQKGEYPPYYMSYRVIDNHTRIVRSSMGATNNIEEDKQVIFIPQVRIGSPEFDNFREAQNGAPTSRFAGPPTVLLPADLSGGLDAIKEIMIEEVNSRYKFAVSSYERAKGKKNVQVENQDQSPDFTPVKPEKSFEPALKDDKRAFDTEKWQKRLNKYSG
;
A
#
# COMPACT_ATOMS: atom_id res chain seq x y z
N MET A 1 -66.72 -9.16 17.49
CA MET A 1 -65.57 -9.79 16.81
C MET A 1 -64.77 -8.71 16.10
N LYS A 2 -63.55 -8.39 16.54
CA LYS A 2 -62.66 -7.46 15.84
C LYS A 2 -61.32 -8.17 15.65
N ILE A 3 -61.07 -8.60 14.41
CA ILE A 3 -59.80 -9.18 13.96
C ILE A 3 -58.78 -8.04 13.96
N LYS A 4 -57.80 -8.09 14.86
CA LYS A 4 -56.65 -7.18 14.83
C LYS A 4 -55.61 -7.78 13.91
N ALA A 5 -55.43 -7.15 12.75
CA ALA A 5 -54.34 -7.42 11.83
C ALA A 5 -52.99 -7.16 12.54
N LEU A 6 -52.14 -8.18 12.58
CA LEU A 6 -50.77 -8.10 13.08
C LEU A 6 -49.90 -7.54 11.95
N LEU A 7 -49.53 -6.27 12.05
CA LEU A 7 -48.64 -5.59 11.11
C LEU A 7 -47.19 -5.98 11.45
N CYS A 8 -46.55 -6.77 10.58
CA CYS A 8 -45.11 -7.06 10.65
C CYS A 8 -44.32 -5.77 10.44
N LEU A 9 -43.69 -5.27 11.49
CA LEU A 9 -42.73 -4.17 11.42
C LEU A 9 -41.38 -4.74 10.96
N LEU A 10 -41.07 -4.62 9.67
CA LEU A 10 -39.72 -4.85 9.14
C LEU A 10 -38.80 -3.77 9.70
N LEU A 11 -37.97 -4.14 10.68
CA LEU A 11 -36.84 -3.33 11.14
C LEU A 11 -35.82 -3.21 10.01
N ALA A 12 -35.85 -2.09 9.28
CA ALA A 12 -34.77 -1.70 8.40
C ALA A 12 -33.55 -1.34 9.28
N LEU A 13 -32.65 -2.29 9.48
CA LEU A 13 -31.33 -2.00 10.06
C LEU A 13 -30.59 -1.10 9.05
N PRO A 14 -30.06 0.06 9.48
CA PRO A 14 -29.25 0.89 8.60
C PRO A 14 -27.97 0.11 8.29
N VAL A 15 -27.80 -0.29 7.04
CA VAL A 15 -26.53 -0.79 6.54
C VAL A 15 -25.58 0.40 6.55
N ALA A 16 -24.65 0.43 7.50
CA ALA A 16 -23.57 1.40 7.46
C ALA A 16 -22.71 1.10 6.21
N GLU A 17 -22.73 1.99 5.23
CA GLU A 17 -21.87 1.86 4.06
C GLU A 17 -20.41 1.97 4.51
N LEU A 18 -19.67 0.86 4.37
CA LEU A 18 -18.25 0.84 4.66
C LEU A 18 -17.51 1.72 3.65
N SER A 19 -16.63 2.60 4.15
CA SER A 19 -15.86 3.48 3.28
C SER A 19 -14.86 2.67 2.43
N ALA A 20 -14.41 3.22 1.32
CA ALA A 20 -13.39 2.58 0.48
C ALA A 20 -12.08 2.30 1.26
N GLN A 21 -11.74 3.16 2.21
CA GLN A 21 -10.59 2.98 3.10
C GLN A 21 -10.75 1.75 3.98
N ASP A 22 -11.94 1.54 4.56
CA ASP A 22 -12.22 0.40 5.43
C ASP A 22 -12.17 -0.92 4.64
N LYS A 23 -12.76 -0.94 3.45
CA LYS A 23 -12.73 -2.10 2.55
C LYS A 23 -11.29 -2.48 2.15
N MET A 24 -10.46 -1.49 1.82
CA MET A 24 -9.05 -1.72 1.51
C MET A 24 -8.28 -2.24 2.73
N LEU A 25 -8.50 -1.65 3.91
CA LEU A 25 -7.85 -2.09 5.14
C LEU A 25 -8.18 -3.54 5.48
N ASP A 26 -9.45 -3.94 5.34
CA ASP A 26 -9.88 -5.31 5.58
C ASP A 26 -9.28 -6.29 4.57
N LEU A 27 -9.21 -5.91 3.29
CA LEU A 27 -8.50 -6.68 2.26
C LEU A 27 -7.03 -6.88 2.65
N LEU A 28 -6.32 -5.82 3.03
CA LEU A 28 -4.91 -5.89 3.40
C LEU A 28 -4.66 -6.82 4.59
N LYS A 29 -5.52 -6.74 5.62
CA LYS A 29 -5.43 -7.62 6.81
C LYS A 29 -5.67 -9.08 6.46
N GLY A 30 -6.69 -9.36 5.64
CA GLY A 30 -7.00 -10.71 5.19
C GLY A 30 -5.86 -11.29 4.35
N GLU A 31 -5.38 -10.50 3.39
CA GLU A 31 -4.37 -10.95 2.44
C GLU A 31 -3.00 -11.15 3.06
N ILE A 32 -2.53 -10.23 3.93
CA ILE A 32 -1.23 -10.41 4.59
C ILE A 32 -1.21 -11.64 5.48
N LYS A 33 -2.32 -11.92 6.18
CA LYS A 33 -2.46 -13.12 7.03
C LYS A 33 -2.45 -14.39 6.19
N SER A 34 -3.16 -14.37 5.07
CA SER A 34 -3.21 -15.48 4.11
C SER A 34 -1.82 -15.78 3.56
N GLN A 35 -1.15 -14.79 2.96
CA GLN A 35 0.20 -14.96 2.39
C GLN A 35 1.22 -15.37 3.42
N MET A 36 1.23 -14.77 4.62
CA MET A 36 2.15 -15.16 5.67
C MET A 36 1.98 -16.65 6.01
N THR A 37 0.74 -17.14 6.12
CA THR A 37 0.44 -18.55 6.40
C THR A 37 0.92 -19.48 5.28
N VAL A 38 0.79 -19.06 4.02
CA VAL A 38 1.25 -19.82 2.87
C VAL A 38 2.78 -19.87 2.81
N LEU A 39 3.43 -18.71 2.87
CA LEU A 39 4.88 -18.57 2.72
C LEU A 39 5.66 -19.17 3.90
N GLN A 40 5.08 -19.20 5.11
CA GLN A 40 5.68 -19.87 6.27
C GLN A 40 5.91 -21.38 6.08
N LYS A 41 5.25 -22.01 5.10
CA LYS A 41 5.45 -23.44 4.78
C LYS A 41 6.63 -23.69 3.85
N GLY A 42 7.22 -22.64 3.28
CA GLY A 42 8.37 -22.73 2.38
C GLY A 42 9.69 -23.00 3.09
N GLU A 43 10.75 -23.20 2.31
CA GLU A 43 12.12 -23.43 2.81
C GLU A 43 12.68 -22.24 3.61
N TYR A 44 12.36 -21.01 3.19
CA TYR A 44 12.80 -19.77 3.84
C TYR A 44 11.59 -19.04 4.43
N PRO A 45 11.03 -19.49 5.57
CA PRO A 45 9.83 -18.90 6.12
C PRO A 45 10.05 -17.41 6.45
N PRO A 46 9.17 -16.51 6.02
CA PRO A 46 9.24 -15.10 6.42
C PRO A 46 9.03 -14.97 7.94
N TYR A 47 9.86 -14.13 8.57
CA TYR A 47 9.67 -13.77 9.99
C TYR A 47 8.89 -12.44 10.12
N TYR A 48 8.90 -11.61 9.08
CA TYR A 48 8.18 -10.34 9.04
C TYR A 48 7.67 -10.03 7.62
N MET A 49 6.47 -9.47 7.55
CA MET A 49 5.88 -8.92 6.32
C MET A 49 5.20 -7.59 6.63
N SER A 50 5.21 -6.67 5.67
CA SER A 50 4.47 -5.42 5.77
C SER A 50 3.80 -5.06 4.45
N TYR A 51 2.54 -4.66 4.51
CA TYR A 51 1.80 -4.12 3.39
C TYR A 51 1.52 -2.65 3.62
N ARG A 52 1.81 -1.83 2.61
CA ARG A 52 1.44 -0.43 2.58
C ARG A 52 0.72 -0.15 1.26
N VAL A 53 -0.41 0.54 1.36
CA VAL A 53 -1.11 1.10 0.19
C VAL A 53 -1.14 2.61 0.35
N ILE A 54 -0.81 3.32 -0.73
CA ILE A 54 -0.81 4.78 -0.80
C ILE A 54 -1.78 5.17 -1.90
N ASP A 55 -2.83 5.92 -1.56
CA ASP A 55 -3.75 6.55 -2.53
C ASP A 55 -3.29 7.98 -2.77
N ASN A 56 -2.64 8.21 -3.90
CA ASN A 56 -2.11 9.50 -4.32
C ASN A 56 -3.05 10.12 -5.34
N HIS A 57 -3.50 11.33 -5.04
CA HIS A 57 -4.30 12.14 -5.95
C HIS A 57 -3.63 13.50 -6.15
N THR A 58 -3.08 13.70 -7.35
CA THR A 58 -2.38 14.94 -7.72
C THR A 58 -3.24 15.73 -8.68
N ARG A 59 -3.39 17.04 -8.41
CA ARG A 59 -4.00 18.00 -9.33
C ARG A 59 -3.03 19.16 -9.53
N ILE A 60 -2.78 19.53 -10.78
CA ILE A 60 -1.88 20.62 -11.13
C ILE A 60 -2.62 21.61 -12.01
N VAL A 61 -2.71 22.87 -11.54
CA VAL A 61 -3.27 23.98 -12.30
C VAL A 61 -2.15 24.96 -12.60
N ARG A 62 -1.92 25.26 -13.88
CA ARG A 62 -0.89 26.20 -14.33
C ARG A 62 -1.52 27.35 -15.10
N SER A 63 -1.13 28.57 -14.72
CA SER A 63 -1.57 29.81 -15.38
C SER A 63 -0.39 30.72 -15.67
N SER A 64 -0.43 31.40 -16.82
CA SER A 64 0.50 32.46 -17.20
C SER A 64 -0.24 33.56 -17.96
N MET A 65 0.23 34.80 -17.82
CA MET A 65 -0.31 35.97 -18.53
C MET A 65 -1.83 36.14 -18.39
N GLY A 66 -2.37 35.90 -17.20
CA GLY A 66 -3.81 36.05 -16.94
C GLY A 66 -4.69 34.90 -17.42
N ALA A 67 -4.12 33.85 -18.01
CA ALA A 67 -4.86 32.72 -18.57
C ALA A 67 -4.36 31.38 -18.01
N THR A 68 -5.22 30.37 -18.05
CA THR A 68 -4.87 29.00 -17.66
C THR A 68 -4.31 28.27 -18.86
N ASN A 69 -3.12 27.70 -18.71
CA ASN A 69 -2.43 27.01 -19.79
C ASN A 69 -2.62 25.50 -19.68
N ASN A 70 -2.76 24.98 -18.46
CA ASN A 70 -2.84 23.55 -18.23
C ASN A 70 -3.57 23.19 -16.92
N ILE A 71 -4.35 22.12 -16.97
CA ILE A 71 -4.97 21.45 -15.82
C ILE A 71 -4.71 19.96 -15.98
N GLU A 72 -3.95 19.38 -15.04
CA GLU A 72 -3.65 17.95 -14.99
C GLU A 72 -4.25 17.35 -13.72
N GLU A 73 -4.78 16.14 -13.84
CA GLU A 73 -5.25 15.34 -12.71
C GLU A 73 -4.71 13.92 -12.90
N ASP A 74 -4.04 13.41 -11.87
CA ASP A 74 -3.46 12.07 -11.84
C ASP A 74 -3.87 11.39 -10.53
N LYS A 75 -4.33 10.14 -10.63
CA LYS A 75 -4.70 9.32 -9.48
C LYS A 75 -4.00 7.98 -9.57
N GLN A 76 -3.23 7.66 -8.54
CA GLN A 76 -2.43 6.45 -8.46
C GLN A 76 -2.63 5.79 -7.10
N VAL A 77 -2.94 4.50 -7.11
CA VAL A 77 -2.95 3.67 -5.90
C VAL A 77 -1.72 2.78 -5.95
N ILE A 78 -0.81 2.94 -4.99
CA ILE A 78 0.49 2.29 -5.00
C ILE A 78 0.54 1.26 -3.88
N PHE A 79 0.92 0.03 -4.21
CA PHE A 79 1.17 -1.04 -3.26
C PHE A 79 2.67 -1.22 -3.00
N ILE A 80 3.05 -1.37 -1.74
CA ILE A 80 4.43 -1.54 -1.31
C ILE A 80 4.49 -2.72 -0.33
N PRO A 81 4.66 -3.95 -0.82
CA PRO A 81 4.90 -5.12 0.02
C PRO A 81 6.38 -5.23 0.40
N GLN A 82 6.64 -5.68 1.63
CA GLN A 82 7.96 -6.13 2.06
C GLN A 82 7.85 -7.52 2.67
N VAL A 83 8.82 -8.37 2.34
CA VAL A 83 8.94 -9.75 2.84
C VAL A 83 10.35 -9.95 3.37
N ARG A 84 10.47 -10.23 4.66
CA ARG A 84 11.74 -10.46 5.36
C ARG A 84 11.91 -11.92 5.74
N ILE A 85 13.01 -12.52 5.30
CA ILE A 85 13.40 -13.93 5.57
C ILE A 85 14.79 -13.96 6.22
N GLY A 86 15.06 -14.96 7.04
CA GLY A 86 16.27 -15.02 7.88
C GLY A 86 15.93 -14.69 9.32
N SER A 87 16.67 -13.76 9.94
CA SER A 87 16.39 -13.28 11.29
C SER A 87 16.61 -11.76 11.40
N PRO A 88 16.11 -11.10 12.46
CA PRO A 88 16.34 -9.67 12.66
C PRO A 88 17.83 -9.28 12.68
N GLU A 89 18.71 -10.19 13.09
CA GLU A 89 20.16 -9.97 13.11
C GLU A 89 20.77 -10.03 11.71
N PHE A 90 20.26 -10.93 10.85
CA PHE A 90 20.75 -11.12 9.50
C PHE A 90 19.63 -11.55 8.54
N ASP A 91 19.26 -10.68 7.61
CA ASP A 91 18.17 -10.93 6.67
C ASP A 91 18.47 -10.53 5.20
N ASN A 92 17.49 -10.77 4.34
CA ASN A 92 17.57 -10.48 2.90
C ASN A 92 17.74 -8.99 2.54
N PHE A 93 17.54 -8.05 3.47
CA PHE A 93 17.69 -6.61 3.25
C PHE A 93 19.12 -6.12 3.43
N ARG A 94 20.03 -6.92 4.01
CA ARG A 94 21.46 -6.58 4.17
C ARG A 94 22.09 -6.07 2.87
N GLU A 95 21.79 -6.74 1.77
CA GLU A 95 22.33 -6.45 0.44
C GLU A 95 21.35 -5.72 -0.49
N ALA A 96 20.07 -5.65 -0.11
CA ALA A 96 18.99 -5.10 -0.93
C ALA A 96 18.00 -4.35 -0.06
N GLN A 97 18.40 -3.15 0.39
CA GLN A 97 17.62 -2.33 1.34
C GLN A 97 16.20 -1.99 0.86
N ASN A 98 15.94 -2.02 -0.45
CA ASN A 98 14.62 -1.75 -1.01
C ASN A 98 13.71 -2.99 -1.08
N GLY A 99 14.22 -4.19 -0.72
CA GLY A 99 13.46 -5.44 -0.79
C GLY A 99 12.99 -5.80 -2.21
N ALA A 100 13.65 -5.24 -3.23
CA ALA A 100 13.28 -5.33 -4.64
C ALA A 100 14.52 -5.32 -5.52
N PRO A 101 14.43 -5.81 -6.76
CA PRO A 101 15.39 -5.48 -7.80
C PRO A 101 15.45 -3.96 -8.00
N THR A 102 16.64 -3.38 -7.91
CA THR A 102 16.90 -1.98 -8.26
C THR A 102 18.02 -1.88 -9.27
N SER A 103 17.89 -0.96 -10.22
CA SER A 103 18.91 -0.69 -11.22
C SER A 103 19.64 0.60 -10.89
N ARG A 104 20.86 0.77 -11.42
CA ARG A 104 21.56 2.06 -11.37
C ARG A 104 20.77 3.20 -12.03
N PHE A 105 19.89 2.87 -12.97
CA PHE A 105 19.13 3.83 -13.78
C PHE A 105 17.66 3.95 -13.39
N ALA A 106 17.17 3.07 -12.51
CA ALA A 106 15.76 3.05 -12.11
C ALA A 106 15.63 2.62 -10.65
N GLY A 107 14.78 3.33 -9.92
CA GLY A 107 14.41 2.97 -8.55
C GLY A 107 13.68 1.62 -8.47
N PRO A 108 13.28 1.22 -7.25
CA PRO A 108 12.45 0.03 -7.06
C PRO A 108 11.18 0.10 -7.93
N PRO A 109 10.73 -1.04 -8.49
CA PRO A 109 9.50 -1.06 -9.27
C PRO A 109 8.31 -0.62 -8.41
N THR A 110 7.53 0.30 -8.97
CA THR A 110 6.25 0.77 -8.41
C THR A 110 5.15 -0.21 -8.80
N VAL A 111 4.37 -0.66 -7.81
CA VAL A 111 3.26 -1.59 -8.04
C VAL A 111 1.98 -0.77 -8.03
N LEU A 112 1.39 -0.59 -9.21
CA LEU A 112 0.15 0.16 -9.37
C LEU A 112 -1.04 -0.75 -9.21
N LEU A 113 -1.92 -0.41 -8.28
CA LEU A 113 -3.24 -0.99 -8.16
C LEU A 113 -4.24 -0.19 -9.02
N PRO A 114 -5.32 -0.83 -9.51
CA PRO A 114 -6.43 -0.12 -10.12
C PRO A 114 -6.90 1.07 -9.27
N ALA A 115 -6.98 2.26 -9.88
CA ALA A 115 -7.38 3.50 -9.19
C ALA A 115 -8.88 3.53 -8.85
N ASP A 116 -9.67 2.70 -9.54
CA ASP A 116 -11.07 2.48 -9.29
C ASP A 116 -11.28 1.11 -8.61
N LEU A 117 -11.78 1.16 -7.37
CA LEU A 117 -12.09 -0.02 -6.56
C LEU A 117 -13.50 -0.58 -6.88
N SER A 118 -14.27 0.08 -7.75
CA SER A 118 -15.64 -0.31 -8.12
C SER A 118 -15.71 -1.63 -8.90
N GLY A 119 -14.66 -1.96 -9.66
CA GLY A 119 -14.53 -3.20 -10.44
C GLY A 119 -14.31 -4.48 -9.62
N GLY A 120 -14.22 -4.35 -8.28
CA GLY A 120 -14.10 -5.49 -7.36
C GLY A 120 -12.70 -5.64 -6.76
N LEU A 121 -12.64 -6.15 -5.53
CA LEU A 121 -11.39 -6.33 -4.77
C LEU A 121 -10.58 -7.57 -5.20
N ASP A 122 -11.18 -8.48 -5.96
CA ASP A 122 -10.52 -9.74 -6.35
C ASP A 122 -9.34 -9.51 -7.30
N ALA A 123 -9.48 -8.61 -8.28
CA ALA A 123 -8.37 -8.27 -9.19
C ALA A 123 -7.19 -7.63 -8.44
N ILE A 124 -7.49 -6.75 -7.48
CA ILE A 124 -6.48 -6.13 -6.62
C ILE A 124 -5.76 -7.18 -5.79
N LYS A 125 -6.52 -8.13 -5.24
CA LYS A 125 -5.98 -9.23 -4.45
C LYS A 125 -5.00 -10.08 -5.27
N GLU A 126 -5.36 -10.45 -6.49
CA GLU A 126 -4.47 -11.23 -7.37
C GLU A 126 -3.16 -10.47 -7.69
N ILE A 127 -3.25 -9.17 -7.98
CA ILE A 127 -2.06 -8.31 -8.18
C ILE A 127 -1.18 -8.31 -6.92
N MET A 128 -1.79 -8.19 -5.72
CA MET A 128 -1.06 -8.24 -4.46
C MET A 128 -0.38 -9.59 -4.25
N ILE A 129 -1.07 -10.70 -4.54
CA ILE A 129 -0.54 -12.06 -4.42
C ILE A 129 0.67 -12.25 -5.33
N GLU A 130 0.54 -11.89 -6.60
CA GLU A 130 1.60 -12.01 -7.58
C GLU A 130 2.83 -11.22 -7.15
N GLU A 131 2.63 -9.97 -6.75
CA GLU A 131 3.72 -9.10 -6.33
C GLU A 131 4.41 -9.62 -5.06
N VAL A 132 3.65 -10.05 -4.05
CA VAL A 132 4.21 -10.60 -2.81
C VAL A 132 5.03 -11.85 -3.08
N ASN A 133 4.55 -12.73 -3.96
CA ASN A 133 5.30 -13.91 -4.40
C ASN A 133 6.57 -13.53 -5.15
N SER A 134 6.52 -12.49 -5.99
CA SER A 134 7.70 -11.93 -6.66
C SER A 134 8.73 -11.42 -5.65
N ARG A 135 8.30 -10.64 -4.64
CA ARG A 135 9.16 -10.17 -3.55
C ARG A 135 9.75 -11.30 -2.72
N TYR A 136 8.98 -12.35 -2.45
CA TYR A 136 9.48 -13.53 -1.74
C TYR A 136 10.59 -14.25 -2.54
N LYS A 137 10.39 -14.49 -3.84
CA LYS A 137 11.42 -15.09 -4.72
C LYS A 137 12.70 -14.25 -4.74
N PHE A 138 12.54 -12.93 -4.83
CA PHE A 138 13.66 -12.00 -4.74
C PHE A 138 14.35 -12.05 -3.37
N ALA A 139 13.57 -12.10 -2.28
CA ALA A 139 14.08 -12.20 -0.92
C ALA A 139 14.97 -13.44 -0.75
N VAL A 140 14.53 -14.62 -1.22
CA VAL A 140 15.31 -15.86 -1.22
C VAL A 140 16.64 -15.68 -1.94
N SER A 141 16.61 -15.13 -3.14
CA SER A 141 17.81 -14.89 -3.95
C SER A 141 18.77 -13.89 -3.28
N SER A 142 18.23 -12.85 -2.64
CA SER A 142 19.01 -11.84 -1.92
C SER A 142 19.65 -12.41 -0.66
N TYR A 143 18.91 -13.22 0.10
CA TYR A 143 19.39 -13.86 1.33
C TYR A 143 20.54 -14.84 1.06
N GLU A 144 20.42 -15.68 0.04
CA GLU A 144 21.49 -16.60 -0.34
C GLU A 144 22.75 -15.86 -0.80
N ARG A 145 22.60 -14.76 -1.55
CA ARG A 145 23.72 -13.89 -1.92
C ARG A 145 24.37 -13.26 -0.68
N ALA A 146 23.58 -12.79 0.27
CA ALA A 146 24.09 -12.22 1.53
C ALA A 146 24.88 -13.26 2.32
N LYS A 147 24.36 -14.49 2.46
CA LYS A 147 25.08 -15.61 3.10
C LYS A 147 26.42 -15.90 2.42
N GLY A 148 26.43 -15.95 1.08
CA GLY A 148 27.66 -16.19 0.31
C GLY A 148 28.73 -15.13 0.56
N LYS A 149 28.35 -13.84 0.62
CA LYS A 149 29.29 -12.74 0.89
C LYS A 149 29.82 -12.74 2.31
N LYS A 150 28.98 -13.07 3.31
CA LYS A 150 29.38 -13.14 4.72
C LYS A 150 30.55 -14.11 4.94
N ASN A 151 30.61 -15.20 4.17
CA ASN A 151 31.66 -16.21 4.30
C ASN A 151 33.00 -15.83 3.65
N VAL A 152 33.02 -14.79 2.78
CA VAL A 152 34.20 -14.43 1.98
C VAL A 152 34.81 -13.09 2.42
N GLN A 153 34.02 -12.21 3.04
CA GLN A 153 34.47 -10.89 3.47
C GLN A 153 35.11 -10.91 4.86
N VAL A 154 36.09 -10.02 5.08
CA VAL A 154 36.65 -9.71 6.40
C VAL A 154 35.52 -9.26 7.33
N GLU A 155 35.63 -9.60 8.61
CA GLU A 155 34.63 -9.32 9.62
C GLU A 155 34.16 -7.85 9.55
N ASN A 156 32.86 -7.67 9.34
CA ASN A 156 32.28 -6.36 9.11
C ASN A 156 32.36 -5.54 10.41
N GLN A 157 32.79 -4.28 10.36
CA GLN A 157 32.86 -3.45 11.58
C GLN A 157 31.47 -3.11 12.12
N ASP A 158 30.47 -3.05 11.23
CA ASP A 158 29.08 -2.88 11.63
C ASP A 158 28.45 -4.22 12.01
N GLN A 159 28.21 -4.39 13.31
CA GLN A 159 27.57 -5.56 13.90
C GLN A 159 26.08 -5.30 14.22
N SER A 160 25.51 -4.21 13.70
CA SER A 160 24.11 -3.86 13.94
C SER A 160 23.18 -4.89 13.28
N PRO A 161 22.04 -5.22 13.92
CA PRO A 161 21.04 -6.08 13.33
C PRO A 161 20.43 -5.43 12.09
N ASP A 162 20.07 -6.25 11.09
CA ASP A 162 19.38 -5.80 9.86
C ASP A 162 17.97 -5.26 10.11
N PHE A 163 17.36 -5.66 11.22
CA PHE A 163 16.04 -5.21 11.63
C PHE A 163 15.97 -5.04 13.14
N THR A 164 15.55 -3.86 13.57
CA THR A 164 15.36 -3.56 15.00
C THR A 164 13.92 -3.87 15.40
N PRO A 165 13.70 -4.75 16.40
CA PRO A 165 12.35 -5.00 16.91
C PRO A 165 11.82 -3.75 17.61
N VAL A 166 10.62 -3.31 17.22
CA VAL A 166 9.90 -2.19 17.83
C VAL A 166 8.53 -2.65 18.32
N LYS A 167 7.99 -1.98 19.35
CA LYS A 167 6.64 -2.27 19.83
C LYS A 167 5.62 -1.92 18.73
N PRO A 168 4.67 -2.82 18.40
CA PRO A 168 3.66 -2.52 17.38
C PRO A 168 2.81 -1.32 17.79
N GLU A 169 2.77 -0.31 16.94
CA GLU A 169 1.85 0.82 17.09
C GLU A 169 0.57 0.54 16.31
N LYS A 170 -0.57 0.91 16.91
CA LYS A 170 -1.89 0.77 16.29
C LYS A 170 -2.57 2.13 16.28
N SER A 171 -2.71 2.71 15.10
CA SER A 171 -3.50 3.91 14.86
C SER A 171 -4.52 3.63 13.77
N PHE A 172 -5.69 4.24 13.89
CA PHE A 172 -6.73 4.21 12.88
C PHE A 172 -7.45 5.54 12.87
N GLU A 173 -7.51 6.15 11.70
CA GLU A 173 -8.19 7.42 11.47
C GLU A 173 -9.35 7.16 10.49
N PRO A 174 -10.58 7.60 10.80
CA PRO A 174 -11.69 7.50 9.87
C PRO A 174 -11.38 8.21 8.55
N ALA A 175 -11.95 7.71 7.46
CA ALA A 175 -11.84 8.36 6.17
C ALA A 175 -12.29 9.82 6.26
N LEU A 176 -11.48 10.72 5.69
CA LEU A 176 -11.89 12.11 5.53
C LEU A 176 -13.13 12.16 4.65
N LYS A 177 -14.12 12.93 5.09
CA LYS A 177 -15.31 13.21 4.28
C LYS A 177 -14.92 13.91 2.98
N ASP A 178 -15.69 13.68 1.92
CA ASP A 178 -15.38 14.18 0.58
C ASP A 178 -15.25 15.70 0.50
N ASP A 179 -16.04 16.45 1.29
CA ASP A 179 -15.95 17.90 1.40
C ASP A 179 -14.59 18.39 1.87
N LYS A 180 -13.90 17.61 2.72
CA LYS A 180 -12.54 17.91 3.19
C LYS A 180 -11.45 17.48 2.20
N ARG A 181 -11.77 16.59 1.26
CA ARG A 181 -10.87 16.13 0.18
C ARG A 181 -11.11 16.88 -1.13
N ALA A 182 -12.20 17.63 -1.23
CA ALA A 182 -12.57 18.37 -2.44
C ALA A 182 -11.52 19.43 -2.78
N PHE A 183 -11.01 19.37 -4.01
CA PHE A 183 -10.18 20.43 -4.58
C PHE A 183 -11.03 21.20 -5.59
N ASP A 184 -11.28 22.47 -5.30
CA ASP A 184 -12.04 23.35 -6.18
C ASP A 184 -11.12 23.89 -7.28
N THR A 185 -11.03 23.13 -8.38
CA THR A 185 -10.19 23.46 -9.53
C THR A 185 -10.57 24.81 -10.13
N GLU A 186 -11.85 25.12 -10.28
CA GLU A 186 -12.31 26.37 -10.88
C GLU A 186 -11.94 27.60 -10.03
N LYS A 187 -12.10 27.51 -8.71
CA LYS A 187 -11.70 28.56 -7.78
C LYS A 187 -10.19 28.81 -7.86
N TRP A 188 -9.39 27.75 -7.89
CA TRP A 188 -7.94 27.88 -8.03
C TRP A 188 -7.54 28.43 -9.39
N GLN A 189 -8.21 28.02 -10.46
CA GLN A 189 -8.02 28.55 -11.80
C GLN A 189 -8.25 30.07 -11.85
N LYS A 190 -9.39 30.55 -11.32
CA LYS A 190 -9.72 31.99 -11.25
C LYS A 190 -8.68 32.76 -10.44
N ARG A 191 -8.22 32.21 -9.31
CA ARG A 191 -7.18 32.82 -8.47
C ARG A 191 -5.85 32.91 -9.20
N LEU A 192 -5.40 31.82 -9.80
CA LEU A 192 -4.12 31.76 -10.49
C LEU A 192 -4.09 32.67 -11.72
N ASN A 193 -5.17 32.73 -12.50
CA ASN A 193 -5.31 33.68 -13.61
C ASN A 193 -5.23 35.13 -13.12
N LYS A 194 -5.89 35.47 -11.99
CA LYS A 194 -5.77 36.81 -11.41
C LYS A 194 -4.33 37.16 -10.99
N TYR A 195 -3.58 36.18 -10.47
CA TYR A 195 -2.22 36.41 -9.97
C TYR A 195 -1.14 36.37 -11.05
N SER A 196 -1.40 35.69 -12.17
CA SER A 196 -0.45 35.57 -13.28
C SER A 196 -0.64 36.61 -14.37
N GLY A 197 -1.67 37.46 -14.27
CA GLY A 197 -2.01 38.54 -15.19
C GLY A 197 -1.58 39.92 -14.72
#